data_AF-I2C9Y6-F1
#
_entry.id   AF-I2C9Y6-F1
#
_cell.length_a   1.000
_cell.length_b   1.000
_cell.length_c   1.000
_cell.angle_alpha   90.00
_cell.angle_beta   90.00
_cell.angle_gamma   90.00
#
_symmetry.space_group_name_H-M   'P 1'
#
loop_
_entity.id
_entity.type
_entity.pdbx_description
1 polymer ?
#
loop_
_entity_poly.entity_id
_entity_poly.type
_entity_poly.pdbx_seq_one_letter_code
_entity_poly.pdbx_strand_id
1 'polypeptide(L)'
;MYEILIAEKAKKNRIEGGVYMNNQEQHGNLPPAVISTKDHLYLEDMLNWNLLAMKKAHFMAEHCQNQTLKQELDQIGRMHQKHYQHILGRLNPDQGGQTTTGYMQ
;
A
#
# COMPACT_ATOMS: atom_id res chain seq x y z
N MET A 1 -2.75 2.09 -5.42
CA MET A 1 -1.58 1.49 -6.09
C MET A 1 -0.94 2.46 -7.08
N TYR A 2 -1.72 3.10 -7.98
CA TYR A 2 -1.25 4.28 -8.74
C TYR A 2 -0.63 5.34 -7.83
N GLU A 3 -1.26 5.64 -6.69
CA GLU A 3 -0.75 6.57 -5.68
C GLU A 3 0.63 6.19 -5.09
N ILE A 4 0.97 4.90 -4.98
CA ILE A 4 2.25 4.47 -4.36
C ILE A 4 3.38 4.56 -5.39
N LEU A 5 3.12 4.18 -6.65
CA LEU A 5 4.05 4.38 -7.75
C LEU A 5 4.26 5.86 -8.06
N ILE A 6 3.22 6.70 -7.95
CA ILE A 6 3.34 8.16 -8.04
C ILE A 6 4.14 8.71 -6.86
N ALA A 7 3.92 8.25 -5.62
CA ALA A 7 4.65 8.71 -4.45
C ALA A 7 6.16 8.37 -4.48
N GLU A 8 6.55 7.21 -5.02
CA GLU A 8 7.97 6.88 -5.22
C GLU A 8 8.60 7.72 -6.35
N LYS A 9 7.87 7.96 -7.44
CA LYS A 9 8.32 8.84 -8.53
C LYS A 9 8.38 10.31 -8.10
N ALA A 10 7.49 10.74 -7.20
CA ALA A 10 7.42 12.10 -6.66
C ALA A 10 8.53 12.40 -5.65
N LYS A 11 9.00 11.40 -4.87
CA LYS A 11 10.14 11.58 -3.95
C LYS A 11 11.46 11.88 -4.69
N LYS A 12 11.62 11.37 -5.91
CA LYS A 12 12.80 11.64 -6.76
C LYS A 12 12.82 13.05 -7.36
N ASN A 13 11.68 13.75 -7.40
CA ASN A 13 11.52 15.10 -7.96
C ASN A 13 11.30 16.20 -6.89
N ARG A 14 11.54 15.91 -5.61
CA ARG A 14 11.30 16.85 -4.49
C ARG A 14 12.52 17.75 -4.22
N ILE A 15 12.88 18.60 -5.17
CA ILE A 15 13.60 19.84 -4.91
C ILE A 15 12.87 20.90 -5.74
N GLU A 16 11.89 21.59 -5.15
CA GLU A 16 11.31 22.90 -5.54
C GLU A 16 9.81 22.99 -5.14
N GLY A 17 9.45 24.02 -4.37
CA GLY A 17 8.14 24.67 -4.48
C GLY A 17 7.10 24.49 -3.37
N GLY A 18 7.17 25.36 -2.34
CA GLY A 18 6.08 26.30 -1.97
C GLY A 18 4.77 25.79 -1.32
N VAL A 19 4.50 26.28 -0.10
CA VAL A 19 3.32 26.05 0.74
C VAL A 19 2.15 26.98 0.37
N TYR A 20 0.92 26.44 0.30
CA TYR A 20 -0.32 27.19 0.58
C TYR A 20 -1.27 26.33 1.41
N MET A 21 -1.62 26.81 2.61
CA MET A 21 -2.69 26.25 3.46
C MET A 21 -4.02 26.91 3.12
N ASN A 22 -5.09 26.11 3.06
CA ASN A 22 -6.45 26.61 3.23
C ASN A 22 -7.22 25.65 4.14
N ASN A 23 -7.90 26.19 5.14
CA ASN A 23 -8.52 25.47 6.25
C ASN A 23 -10.05 25.53 6.05
N GLN A 24 -10.67 24.38 5.78
CA GLN A 24 -12.12 24.23 5.78
C GLN A 24 -12.50 23.06 6.68
N GLU A 25 -13.19 23.40 7.76
CA GLU A 25 -13.76 22.48 8.75
C GLU A 25 -14.85 21.62 8.09
N GLN A 26 -14.54 20.35 7.81
CA GLN A 26 -15.54 19.35 7.50
C GLN A 26 -15.95 18.63 8.79
N HIS A 27 -17.17 18.89 9.25
CA HIS A 27 -17.88 18.04 10.20
C HIS A 27 -18.06 16.65 9.59
N GLY A 28 -17.08 15.78 9.82
CA GLY A 28 -17.05 14.42 9.32
C GLY A 28 -17.97 13.53 10.14
N ASN A 29 -19.09 13.11 9.56
CA ASN A 29 -19.73 11.88 9.96
C ASN A 29 -18.74 10.75 9.67
N LEU A 30 -18.01 10.30 10.69
CA LEU A 30 -17.03 9.22 10.55
C LEU A 30 -17.79 7.99 10.02
N PRO A 31 -17.42 7.44 8.85
CA PRO A 31 -18.09 6.28 8.33
C PRO A 31 -17.99 5.13 9.35
N PRO A 32 -19.04 4.31 9.51
CA PRO A 32 -19.02 3.17 10.41
C PRO A 32 -17.78 2.30 10.15
N ALA A 33 -17.16 1.77 11.20
CA ALA A 33 -15.99 0.89 11.11
C ALA A 33 -16.32 -0.51 10.55
N VAL A 34 -17.35 -0.61 9.71
CA VAL A 34 -17.79 -1.85 9.06
C VAL A 34 -17.17 -1.88 7.68
N ILE A 35 -16.32 -2.88 7.41
CA ILE A 35 -15.84 -3.16 6.06
C ILE A 35 -17.05 -3.55 5.22
N SER A 36 -17.41 -2.73 4.25
CA SER A 36 -18.52 -3.02 3.36
C SER A 36 -18.18 -4.17 2.40
N THR A 37 -19.18 -4.73 1.72
CA THR A 37 -18.94 -5.70 0.64
C THR A 37 -18.07 -5.11 -0.48
N LYS A 38 -18.22 -3.80 -0.78
CA LYS A 38 -17.38 -3.13 -1.79
C LYS A 38 -15.93 -3.06 -1.33
N ASP A 39 -15.68 -2.78 -0.05
CA ASP A 39 -14.32 -2.76 0.49
C ASP A 39 -13.66 -4.14 0.43
N HIS A 40 -14.40 -5.22 0.69
CA HIS A 40 -13.91 -6.59 0.51
C HIS A 40 -13.46 -6.87 -0.94
N LEU A 41 -14.25 -6.46 -1.93
CA LEU A 41 -13.89 -6.65 -3.35
C LEU A 41 -12.63 -5.86 -3.71
N TYR A 42 -12.50 -4.61 -3.25
CA TYR A 42 -11.28 -3.83 -3.45
C TYR A 42 -10.06 -4.46 -2.78
N LEU A 43 -10.21 -5.00 -1.58
CA LEU A 43 -9.14 -5.69 -0.86
C LEU A 43 -8.71 -6.97 -1.57
N GLU A 44 -9.66 -7.75 -2.07
CA GLU A 44 -9.40 -8.94 -2.88
C GLU A 44 -8.60 -8.58 -4.15
N ASP A 45 -9.01 -7.55 -4.88
CA ASP A 45 -8.29 -7.05 -6.05
C ASP A 45 -6.85 -6.62 -5.68
N MET A 46 -6.67 -5.89 -4.59
CA MET A 46 -5.35 -5.46 -4.14
C MET A 46 -4.44 -6.63 -3.75
N LEU A 47 -4.99 -7.65 -3.10
CA LEU A 47 -4.26 -8.86 -2.74
C LEU A 47 -3.86 -9.64 -4.01
N ASN A 48 -4.81 -9.83 -4.93
CA ASN A 48 -4.58 -10.54 -6.19
C ASN A 48 -3.53 -9.83 -7.06
N TRP A 49 -3.59 -8.51 -7.17
CA TRP A 49 -2.63 -7.75 -7.95
C TRP A 49 -1.20 -7.85 -7.38
N ASN A 50 -1.02 -7.75 -6.05
CA ASN A 50 0.30 -7.90 -5.45
C ASN A 50 0.85 -9.33 -5.60
N LEU A 51 0.01 -10.35 -5.41
CA LEU A 51 0.41 -11.74 -5.58
C LEU A 51 0.85 -12.02 -7.03
N LEU A 52 0.06 -11.58 -8.01
CA LEU A 52 0.37 -11.78 -9.41
C LEU A 52 1.65 -11.04 -9.83
N ALA A 53 1.82 -9.80 -9.37
CA ALA A 53 3.00 -9.00 -9.69
C ALA A 53 4.28 -9.62 -9.11
N MET A 54 4.27 -10.08 -7.85
CA MET A 54 5.39 -10.81 -7.25
C MET A 54 5.76 -12.06 -8.06
N LYS A 55 4.77 -12.88 -8.43
CA LYS A 55 5.00 -14.11 -9.22
C LYS A 55 5.59 -13.81 -10.59
N LYS A 56 5.09 -12.77 -11.28
CA LYS A 56 5.60 -12.37 -12.59
C LYS A 56 7.01 -11.80 -12.50
N ALA A 57 7.30 -10.97 -11.49
CA ALA A 57 8.63 -10.42 -11.27
C ALA A 57 9.65 -11.54 -11.03
N HIS A 58 9.31 -12.52 -10.17
CA HIS A 58 10.15 -13.68 -9.92
C HIS A 58 10.40 -14.52 -11.18
N PHE A 59 9.33 -14.86 -11.92
CA PHE A 59 9.44 -15.60 -13.18
C PHE A 59 10.33 -14.87 -14.19
N MET A 60 10.18 -13.55 -14.34
CA MET A 60 11.03 -12.76 -15.25
C MET A 60 12.49 -12.72 -14.79
N ALA A 61 12.76 -12.66 -13.48
CA ALA A 61 14.12 -12.67 -12.95
C ALA A 61 14.85 -13.98 -13.25
N GLU A 62 14.14 -15.12 -13.18
CA GLU A 62 14.68 -16.44 -13.55
C GLU A 62 15.09 -16.53 -15.03
N HIS A 63 14.33 -15.88 -15.92
CA HIS A 63 14.53 -15.94 -17.36
C HIS A 63 15.35 -14.76 -17.92
N CYS A 64 15.73 -13.80 -17.07
CA CYS A 64 16.56 -12.69 -17.47
C CYS A 64 18.04 -13.12 -17.52
N GLN A 65 18.84 -12.55 -18.42
CA GLN A 65 20.30 -12.76 -18.42
C GLN A 65 21.04 -11.54 -17.87
N ASN A 66 20.44 -10.36 -17.94
CA ASN A 66 21.03 -9.11 -17.45
C ASN A 66 20.94 -9.05 -15.92
N GLN A 67 22.11 -8.97 -15.27
CA GLN A 67 22.21 -8.99 -13.81
C GLN A 67 21.54 -7.79 -13.13
N THR A 68 21.63 -6.60 -13.72
CA THR A 68 20.97 -5.40 -13.20
C THR A 68 19.46 -5.56 -13.25
N LEU A 69 18.92 -6.04 -14.37
CA LEU A 69 17.48 -6.27 -14.49
C LEU A 69 16.97 -7.34 -13.52
N LYS A 70 17.76 -8.39 -13.25
CA LYS A 70 17.42 -9.37 -12.21
C LYS A 70 17.26 -8.71 -10.83
N GLN A 71 18.22 -7.87 -10.44
CA GLN A 71 18.21 -7.18 -9.15
C GLN A 71 16.98 -6.27 -9.01
N GLU A 72 16.63 -5.55 -10.08
CA GLU A 72 15.43 -4.70 -10.11
C GLU A 72 14.14 -5.52 -10.01
N LEU A 73 14.04 -6.64 -10.75
CA LEU A 73 12.90 -7.54 -10.69
C LEU A 73 12.74 -8.16 -9.28
N ASP A 74 13.83 -8.56 -8.66
CA ASP A 74 13.82 -9.06 -7.28
C ASP A 74 13.36 -7.97 -6.28
N GLN A 75 13.78 -6.72 -6.49
CA GLN A 75 13.33 -5.59 -5.67
C GLN A 75 11.83 -5.34 -5.83
N ILE A 76 11.32 -5.37 -7.07
CA ILE A 76 9.89 -5.25 -7.37
C ILE A 76 9.10 -6.39 -6.70
N GLY A 77 9.59 -7.63 -6.81
CA GLY A 77 8.98 -8.79 -6.17
C GLY A 77 8.85 -8.63 -4.65
N ARG A 78 9.95 -8.23 -3.97
CA ARG A 78 9.96 -7.96 -2.53
C ARG A 78 9.00 -6.83 -2.12
N MET A 79 8.91 -5.78 -2.92
CA MET A 79 8.00 -4.66 -2.66
C MET A 79 6.53 -5.11 -2.71
N HIS A 80 6.14 -5.90 -3.71
CA HIS A 80 4.78 -6.46 -3.80
C HIS A 80 4.49 -7.45 -2.67
N GLN A 81 5.45 -8.29 -2.28
CA GLN A 81 5.32 -9.18 -1.12
C GLN A 81 5.02 -8.39 0.17
N LYS A 82 5.79 -7.31 0.42
CA LYS A 82 5.59 -6.45 1.59
C LYS A 82 4.20 -5.83 1.60
N HIS A 83 3.73 -5.34 0.45
CA HIS A 83 2.39 -4.76 0.34
C HIS A 83 1.29 -5.79 0.59
N TYR A 84 1.43 -7.01 0.05
CA TYR A 84 0.51 -8.11 0.30
C TYR A 84 0.39 -8.43 1.80
N GLN A 85 1.54 -8.60 2.47
CA GLN A 85 1.60 -8.88 3.91
C GLN A 85 1.00 -7.74 4.75
N HIS A 86 1.26 -6.49 4.36
CA HIS A 86 0.71 -5.32 5.04
C HIS A 86 -0.81 -5.24 4.95
N ILE A 87 -1.39 -5.57 3.78
CA ILE A 87 -2.84 -5.63 3.61
C ILE A 87 -3.41 -6.77 4.48
N LEU A 88 -2.83 -7.98 4.40
CA LEU A 88 -3.27 -9.12 5.21
C LEU A 88 -3.23 -8.83 6.71
N GLY A 89 -2.18 -8.16 7.20
CA GLY A 89 -2.06 -7.80 8.62
C GLY A 89 -3.17 -6.86 9.10
N ARG A 90 -3.73 -6.03 8.22
CA ARG A 90 -4.87 -5.15 8.53
C ARG A 90 -6.21 -5.88 8.51
N LEU A 91 -6.31 -7.00 7.80
CA LEU A 91 -7.53 -7.81 7.73
C LEU A 91 -7.70 -8.76 8.92
N ASN A 92 -6.59 -9.06 9.62
CA ASN A 92 -6.58 -9.86 10.85
C ASN A 92 -6.23 -8.99 12.08
N PRO A 93 -7.13 -8.09 12.53
CA PRO A 93 -6.85 -7.18 13.64
C PRO A 93 -6.62 -7.89 14.99
N ASP A 94 -6.98 -9.17 15.12
CA ASP A 94 -6.90 -9.95 16.36
C ASP A 94 -5.48 -10.33 16.84
N GLN A 95 -4.42 -9.94 16.12
CA GLN A 95 -3.04 -10.33 16.48
C GLN A 95 -2.13 -9.20 17.01
N GLY A 96 -2.67 -8.01 17.32
CA GLY A 96 -1.93 -7.05 18.16
C GLY A 96 -2.23 -5.60 17.86
N GLY A 97 -2.95 -4.94 18.78
CA GLY A 97 -3.10 -3.49 18.76
C GLY A 97 -4.22 -3.02 19.67
N GLN A 98 -3.89 -2.79 20.94
CA GLN A 98 -4.74 -2.12 21.92
C GLN A 98 -5.33 -0.83 21.33
N THR A 99 -6.65 -0.76 21.23
CA THR A 99 -7.37 0.51 21.11
C THR A 99 -7.19 1.26 22.43
N THR A 100 -6.31 2.27 22.45
CA THR A 100 -6.32 3.28 23.51
C THR A 100 -7.59 4.10 23.36
N THR A 101 -8.68 3.61 23.97
CA THR A 101 -9.85 4.41 24.30
C THR A 101 -9.46 5.29 25.48
N GLY A 102 -8.97 6.49 25.18
CA GLY A 102 -8.79 7.54 26.16
C GLY A 102 -10.16 8.12 26.51
N TYR A 103 -10.69 7.73 27.68
CA TYR A 103 -11.72 8.51 28.37
C TYR A 103 -11.14 9.89 28.67
N MET A 104 -11.74 10.95 28.13
CA MET A 104 -11.62 12.28 28.70
C MET A 104 -12.93 12.63 29.39
N GLN A 105 -12.73 13.16 30.59
CA GLN A 105 -13.58 13.32 31.76
C GLN A 105 -14.76 14.28 31.60
#